data_AF-A0A7J3D9S1-F1
#
_entry.id   AF-A0A7J3D9S1-F1
#
_cell.length_a   1.000
_cell.length_b   1.000
_cell.length_c   1.000
_cell.angle_alpha   90.00
_cell.angle_beta   90.00
_cell.angle_gamma   90.00
#
_symmetry.space_group_name_H-M   'P 1'
#
loop_
_entity.id
_entity.type
_entity.pdbx_description
1 polymer ?
#
loop_
_entity_poly.entity_id
_entity_poly.type
_entity_poly.pdbx_seq_one_letter_code
_entity_poly.pdbx_strand_id
1 'polypeptide(L)'
;MTVKEYLMRRMQEGTIHMTLIDPAKQDSVVAATIAETAERIGTDAIMVGGSTGVTQENLDLTVLEIKKLCKIPVIYFPSGAHALSRHCDAIYFMSVLNSQNVKYVIGEQVKGAPIIKKLGLETIPMGYVIVEPGMKVGEVSNANLIPRDNHQLAVAYALAAQYMGMELFYLEAGSGSPQPVPETMVREVKKNVSIPLIVGGGIREPEEAVAIKNAG
;
A
#
# COMPACT_ATOMS: atom_id res chain seq x y z
N MET A 1 13.80 12.10 11.31
CA MET A 1 12.58 12.31 10.50
C MET A 1 12.00 10.94 10.26
N THR A 2 10.72 10.76 10.56
CA THR A 2 10.03 9.48 10.31
C THR A 2 9.67 9.34 8.82
N VAL A 3 9.38 8.12 8.36
CA VAL A 3 8.92 7.88 6.98
C VAL A 3 7.62 8.62 6.72
N LYS A 4 6.69 8.63 7.69
CA LYS A 4 5.46 9.44 7.58
C LYS A 4 5.78 10.92 7.36
N GLU A 5 6.65 11.52 8.17
CA GLU A 5 7.03 12.93 8.01
C GLU A 5 7.64 13.20 6.63
N TYR A 6 8.48 12.29 6.14
CA TYR A 6 9.03 12.34 4.79
C TYR A 6 7.91 12.36 3.72
N LEU A 7 6.99 11.40 3.76
CA LEU A 7 5.89 11.30 2.78
C LEU A 7 5.01 12.56 2.80
N MET A 8 4.70 13.09 3.99
CA MET A 8 3.90 14.31 4.13
C MET A 8 4.59 15.53 3.53
N ARG A 9 5.92 15.65 3.68
CA ARG A 9 6.70 16.72 3.05
C ARG A 9 6.70 16.58 1.53
N ARG A 10 6.92 15.37 1.00
CA ARG A 10 6.87 15.10 -0.45
C ARG A 10 5.50 15.46 -1.04
N MET A 11 4.42 15.17 -0.32
CA MET A 11 3.06 15.54 -0.73
C MET A 11 2.80 17.05 -0.78
N GLN A 12 3.60 17.88 -0.11
CA GLN A 12 3.52 19.34 -0.24
C GLN A 12 4.13 19.83 -1.56
N GLU A 13 5.03 19.05 -2.16
CA GLU A 13 5.68 19.35 -3.45
C GLU A 13 4.86 18.81 -4.63
N GLY A 14 4.03 17.78 -4.40
CA GLY A 14 3.11 17.23 -5.39
C GLY A 14 2.66 15.81 -5.06
N THR A 15 1.90 15.20 -5.98
CA THR A 15 1.50 13.79 -5.85
C THR A 15 2.71 12.88 -5.84
N ILE A 16 2.78 12.00 -4.83
CA ILE A 16 3.85 11.03 -4.69
C ILE A 16 3.62 9.81 -5.58
N HIS A 17 4.72 9.21 -6.05
CA HIS A 17 4.73 7.91 -6.72
C HIS A 17 5.49 6.90 -5.88
N MET A 18 4.98 5.67 -5.78
CA MET A 18 5.65 4.59 -5.05
C MET A 18 5.69 3.33 -5.89
N THR A 19 6.85 2.67 -5.92
CA THR A 19 7.05 1.46 -6.71
C THR A 19 6.89 0.23 -5.82
N LEU A 20 5.90 -0.61 -6.11
CA LEU A 20 5.70 -1.89 -5.41
C LEU A 20 6.52 -3.01 -6.05
N ILE A 21 7.32 -3.68 -5.24
CA ILE A 21 8.15 -4.82 -5.60
C ILE A 21 7.71 -6.04 -4.79
N ASP A 22 7.38 -7.13 -5.49
CA ASP A 22 6.97 -8.39 -4.87
C ASP A 22 8.20 -9.29 -4.65
N PRO A 23 8.66 -9.55 -3.42
CA PRO A 23 9.86 -10.34 -3.16
C PRO A 23 9.71 -11.82 -3.57
N ALA A 24 8.51 -12.28 -3.92
CA ALA A 24 8.26 -13.64 -4.39
C ALA A 24 8.39 -13.79 -5.92
N LYS A 25 8.53 -12.69 -6.69
CA LYS A 25 8.49 -12.72 -8.17
C LYS A 25 9.87 -12.65 -8.84
N GLN A 26 10.91 -12.26 -8.10
CA GLN A 26 12.27 -12.15 -8.62
C GLN A 26 13.30 -12.27 -7.49
N ASP A 27 14.56 -12.57 -7.85
CA ASP A 27 15.69 -12.54 -6.92
C ASP A 27 15.94 -11.15 -6.33
N SER A 28 16.50 -11.11 -5.11
CA SER A 28 16.74 -9.88 -4.36
C SER A 28 17.64 -8.87 -5.09
N VAL A 29 18.65 -9.36 -5.83
CA VAL A 29 19.54 -8.50 -6.65
C VAL A 29 18.80 -7.86 -7.83
N VAL A 30 17.88 -8.60 -8.45
CA VAL A 30 17.03 -8.09 -9.52
C VAL A 30 16.05 -7.05 -8.96
N ALA A 31 15.43 -7.34 -7.81
CA ALA A 31 14.57 -6.40 -7.09
C ALA A 31 15.29 -5.09 -6.76
N ALA A 32 16.55 -5.16 -6.30
CA ALA A 32 17.35 -3.98 -6.00
C ALA A 32 17.67 -3.14 -7.25
N THR A 33 17.99 -3.79 -8.39
CA THR A 33 18.21 -3.09 -9.67
C THR A 33 16.94 -2.38 -10.15
N ILE A 34 15.77 -3.01 -9.99
CA ILE A 34 14.47 -2.39 -10.31
C ILE A 34 14.22 -1.18 -9.42
N ALA A 35 14.46 -1.30 -8.12
CA ALA A 35 14.31 -0.22 -7.15
C ALA A 35 15.23 0.97 -7.46
N GLU A 36 16.51 0.72 -7.75
CA GLU A 36 17.48 1.76 -8.10
C GLU A 36 17.05 2.49 -9.38
N THR A 37 16.57 1.74 -10.38
CA THR A 37 16.04 2.32 -11.61
C THR A 37 14.83 3.20 -11.32
N ALA A 38 13.91 2.74 -10.46
CA ALA A 38 12.73 3.47 -10.06
C ALA A 38 13.06 4.76 -9.28
N GLU A 39 14.03 4.74 -8.37
CA GLU A 39 14.52 5.92 -7.67
C GLU A 39 15.12 6.93 -8.66
N ARG A 40 15.95 6.47 -9.59
CA ARG A 40 16.59 7.33 -10.60
C ARG A 40 15.57 8.06 -11.49
N ILE A 41 14.42 7.44 -11.77
CA ILE A 41 13.34 8.05 -12.57
C ILE A 41 12.31 8.80 -11.72
N GLY A 42 12.52 8.90 -10.41
CA GLY A 42 11.78 9.81 -9.52
C GLY A 42 10.68 9.17 -8.67
N THR A 43 10.71 7.85 -8.42
CA THR A 43 9.83 7.26 -7.39
C THR A 43 10.21 7.80 -6.00
N ASP A 44 9.22 8.06 -5.15
CA ASP A 44 9.42 8.70 -3.84
C ASP A 44 9.71 7.71 -2.72
N ALA A 45 9.24 6.46 -2.88
CA ALA A 45 9.48 5.35 -1.96
C ALA A 45 9.34 4.01 -2.68
N ILE A 46 9.98 2.99 -2.12
CA ILE A 46 9.83 1.59 -2.55
C ILE A 46 8.89 0.89 -1.58
N MET A 47 7.82 0.30 -2.10
CA MET A 47 6.98 -0.62 -1.36
C MET A 47 7.47 -2.04 -1.61
N VAL A 48 7.59 -2.86 -0.57
CA VAL A 48 7.93 -4.28 -0.71
C VAL A 48 6.76 -5.09 -0.17
N GLY A 49 6.18 -5.98 -0.98
CA GLY A 49 5.01 -6.73 -0.57
C GLY A 49 4.37 -7.54 -1.69
N GLY A 50 3.53 -8.50 -1.29
CA GLY A 50 2.86 -9.41 -2.22
C GLY A 50 1.80 -10.23 -1.48
N SER A 51 0.78 -10.69 -2.22
CA SER A 51 -0.35 -11.44 -1.63
C SER A 51 -0.03 -12.90 -1.34
N THR A 52 1.02 -13.46 -1.96
CA THR A 52 1.39 -14.89 -1.87
C THR A 52 2.90 -15.07 -1.96
N GLY A 53 3.46 -16.04 -1.25
CA GLY A 53 4.88 -16.42 -1.40
C GLY A 53 5.88 -15.52 -0.69
N VAL A 54 5.42 -14.50 0.05
CA VAL A 54 6.30 -13.68 0.89
C VAL A 54 6.68 -14.48 2.14
N THR A 55 7.97 -14.55 2.44
CA THR A 55 8.53 -15.19 3.64
C THR A 55 9.39 -14.17 4.39
N GLN A 56 9.72 -14.44 5.66
CA GLN A 56 10.66 -13.60 6.39
C GLN A 56 12.00 -13.48 5.66
N GLU A 57 12.50 -14.59 5.11
CA GLU A 57 13.80 -14.67 4.44
C GLU A 57 13.84 -13.87 3.14
N ASN A 58 12.87 -14.06 2.23
CA ASN A 58 12.90 -13.33 0.96
C ASN A 58 12.63 -11.84 1.14
N LEU A 59 11.82 -11.47 2.15
CA LEU A 59 11.58 -10.08 2.52
C LEU A 59 12.88 -9.43 3.03
N ASP A 60 13.56 -10.06 3.99
CA ASP A 60 14.80 -9.53 4.56
C ASP A 60 15.88 -9.36 3.50
N LEU A 61 16.11 -10.38 2.67
CA LEU A 61 17.08 -10.34 1.57
C LEU A 61 16.76 -9.22 0.57
N THR A 62 15.51 -9.12 0.15
CA THR A 62 15.08 -8.10 -0.83
C THR A 62 15.28 -6.69 -0.28
N VAL A 63 14.85 -6.44 0.96
CA VAL A 63 14.99 -5.11 1.59
C VAL A 63 16.45 -4.75 1.79
N LEU A 64 17.29 -5.69 2.22
CA LEU A 64 18.73 -5.45 2.39
C LEU A 64 19.42 -5.11 1.06
N GLU A 65 19.12 -5.82 -0.03
CA GLU A 65 19.70 -5.49 -1.34
C GLU A 65 19.22 -4.13 -1.86
N ILE A 66 17.92 -3.83 -1.75
CA ILE A 66 17.38 -2.51 -2.14
C ILE A 66 18.10 -1.39 -1.40
N LYS A 67 18.30 -1.51 -0.08
CA LYS A 67 18.94 -0.48 0.75
C LYS A 67 20.43 -0.27 0.48
N LYS A 68 21.09 -1.17 -0.26
CA LYS A 68 22.47 -0.93 -0.72
C LYS A 68 22.53 0.06 -1.87
N LEU A 69 21.49 0.10 -2.70
CA LEU A 69 21.46 0.89 -3.93
C LEU A 69 20.57 2.13 -3.82
N CYS A 70 19.54 2.07 -2.97
CA CYS A 70 18.53 3.12 -2.85
C CYS A 70 18.68 3.96 -1.58
N LYS A 71 18.30 5.24 -1.66
CA LYS A 71 18.30 6.17 -0.51
C LYS A 71 16.91 6.58 -0.05
N ILE A 72 15.91 6.39 -0.91
CA ILE A 72 14.50 6.61 -0.57
C ILE A 72 13.97 5.54 0.40
N PRO A 73 12.90 5.82 1.16
CA PRO A 73 12.37 4.86 2.13
C PRO A 73 11.90 3.55 1.49
N VAL A 74 12.15 2.45 2.20
CA VAL A 74 11.63 1.12 1.89
C VAL A 74 10.53 0.75 2.90
N ILE A 75 9.30 0.69 2.42
CA ILE A 75 8.09 0.52 3.24
C ILE A 75 7.52 -0.88 3.00
N TYR A 76 7.29 -1.63 4.08
CA TYR A 76 6.64 -2.92 3.97
C TYR A 76 5.14 -2.77 3.72
N PHE A 77 4.64 -3.47 2.69
CA PHE A 77 3.22 -3.60 2.33
C PHE A 77 2.75 -5.04 2.65
N PRO A 78 2.36 -5.32 3.91
CA PRO A 78 2.21 -6.67 4.44
C PRO A 78 0.99 -7.44 3.93
N SER A 79 1.10 -8.75 3.74
CA SER A 79 -0.08 -9.63 3.57
C SER A 79 -0.48 -10.37 4.87
N GLY A 80 0.29 -10.21 5.95
CA GLY A 80 -0.03 -10.75 7.28
C GLY A 80 1.19 -10.74 8.22
N ALA A 81 1.03 -11.29 9.42
CA ALA A 81 2.08 -11.26 10.46
C ALA A 81 3.19 -12.32 10.30
N HIS A 82 3.14 -13.11 9.23
CA HIS A 82 4.07 -14.22 8.97
C HIS A 82 5.48 -13.76 8.52
N ALA A 83 5.60 -12.52 8.04
CA ALA A 83 6.87 -11.90 7.66
C ALA A 83 6.89 -10.45 8.17
N LEU A 84 7.90 -10.11 8.97
CA LEU A 84 8.07 -8.77 9.56
C LEU A 84 9.57 -8.45 9.61
N SER A 85 10.05 -7.67 8.63
CA SER A 85 11.45 -7.29 8.56
C SER A 85 11.78 -6.09 9.44
N ARG A 86 12.86 -6.19 10.21
CA ARG A 86 13.46 -5.03 10.92
C ARG A 86 14.22 -4.09 9.99
N HIS A 87 14.46 -4.51 8.75
CA HIS A 87 15.30 -3.77 7.81
C HIS A 87 14.49 -2.72 7.04
N CYS A 88 13.17 -2.85 6.99
CA CYS A 88 12.27 -1.83 6.45
C CYS A 88 12.34 -0.56 7.31
N ASP A 89 12.10 0.59 6.67
CA ASP A 89 12.07 1.88 7.37
C ASP A 89 10.71 2.10 8.04
N ALA A 90 9.63 1.55 7.45
CA ALA A 90 8.29 1.55 8.02
C ALA A 90 7.47 0.34 7.55
N ILE A 91 6.31 0.14 8.16
CA ILE A 91 5.27 -0.79 7.75
C ILE A 91 3.94 -0.05 7.61
N TYR A 92 3.22 -0.31 6.51
CA TYR A 92 1.80 0.04 6.44
C TYR A 92 1.01 -0.86 7.39
N PHE A 93 0.62 -0.31 8.54
CA PHE A 93 -0.17 -1.01 9.54
C PHE A 93 -1.64 -0.96 9.14
N MET A 94 -1.96 -1.77 8.12
CA MET A 94 -3.22 -1.66 7.40
C MET A 94 -4.29 -2.64 7.87
N SER A 95 -5.55 -2.24 7.72
CA SER A 95 -6.75 -3.07 7.95
C SER A 95 -7.54 -3.18 6.65
N VAL A 96 -7.87 -4.41 6.22
CA VAL A 96 -8.74 -4.65 5.06
C VAL A 96 -10.19 -4.43 5.49
N LEU A 97 -10.67 -3.19 5.41
CA LEU A 97 -11.90 -2.73 6.07
C LEU A 97 -13.16 -3.41 5.53
N ASN A 98 -13.17 -3.76 4.24
CA ASN A 98 -14.28 -4.46 3.60
C ASN A 98 -14.08 -5.99 3.54
N SER A 99 -13.16 -6.55 4.32
CA SER A 99 -13.05 -8.01 4.49
C SER A 99 -14.21 -8.55 5.30
N GLN A 100 -14.81 -9.66 4.84
CA GLN A 100 -15.78 -10.42 5.62
C GLN A 100 -15.10 -11.37 6.63
N ASN A 101 -13.77 -11.44 6.62
CA ASN A 101 -12.99 -12.27 7.53
C ASN A 101 -12.23 -11.39 8.52
N VAL A 102 -12.63 -11.44 9.79
CA VAL A 102 -12.04 -10.66 10.90
C VAL A 102 -10.52 -10.84 11.02
N LYS A 103 -9.98 -11.96 10.51
CA LYS A 103 -8.54 -12.18 10.39
C LYS A 103 -7.83 -11.01 9.71
N TYR A 104 -8.37 -10.47 8.62
CA TYR A 104 -7.73 -9.39 7.84
C TYR A 104 -8.15 -7.98 8.28
N VAL A 105 -9.26 -7.87 9.01
CA VAL A 105 -9.69 -6.62 9.62
C VAL A 105 -8.83 -6.28 10.84
N ILE A 106 -8.59 -7.24 11.74
CA ILE A 106 -7.85 -6.99 12.99
C ILE A 106 -6.99 -8.16 13.48
N GLY A 107 -7.25 -9.39 13.01
CA GLY A 107 -6.55 -10.58 13.51
C GLY A 107 -5.04 -10.60 13.24
N GLU A 108 -4.61 -10.35 12.00
CA GLU A 108 -3.19 -10.31 11.65
C GLU A 108 -2.47 -9.10 12.29
N GLN A 109 -3.18 -7.99 12.45
CA GLN A 109 -2.69 -6.79 13.10
C GLN A 109 -2.40 -7.05 14.58
N VAL A 110 -3.31 -7.73 15.29
CA VAL A 110 -3.13 -8.14 16.69
C VAL A 110 -1.96 -9.12 16.82
N LYS A 111 -1.81 -10.09 15.91
CA LYS A 111 -0.68 -11.02 15.91
C LYS A 111 0.66 -10.30 15.68
N GLY A 112 0.71 -9.35 14.75
CA GLY A 112 1.93 -8.65 14.36
C GLY A 112 2.36 -7.56 15.36
N ALA A 113 1.41 -6.89 16.02
CA ALA A 113 1.69 -5.69 16.82
C ALA A 113 2.79 -5.87 17.90
N PRO A 114 2.80 -6.93 18.73
CA PRO A 114 3.87 -7.13 19.72
C PRO A 114 5.25 -7.30 19.08
N ILE A 115 5.30 -7.97 17.91
CA ILE A 115 6.54 -8.21 17.16
C ILE A 115 7.04 -6.89 16.58
N ILE A 116 6.18 -6.14 15.90
CA ILE A 116 6.48 -4.83 15.32
C ILE A 116 7.03 -3.89 16.40
N LYS A 117 6.38 -3.82 17.56
CA LYS A 117 6.85 -3.02 18.71
C LYS A 117 8.24 -3.45 19.17
N LYS A 118 8.52 -4.76 19.25
CA LYS A 118 9.84 -5.28 19.63
C LYS A 118 10.91 -4.95 18.60
N LEU A 119 10.56 -4.89 17.32
CA LEU A 119 11.48 -4.52 16.24
C LEU A 119 11.74 -3.00 16.18
N GLY A 120 10.91 -2.19 16.84
CA GLY A 120 11.02 -0.73 16.77
C GLY A 120 10.66 -0.17 15.39
N LEU A 121 9.90 -0.92 14.59
CA LEU A 121 9.52 -0.56 13.23
C LEU A 121 8.42 0.50 13.24
N GLU A 122 8.58 1.58 12.48
CA GLU A 122 7.57 2.63 12.36
C GLU A 122 6.29 2.08 11.72
N THR A 123 5.15 2.27 12.39
CA THR A 123 3.84 1.91 11.87
C THR A 123 3.15 3.12 11.27
N ILE A 124 2.62 2.98 10.06
CA ILE A 124 1.78 4.00 9.42
C ILE A 124 0.35 3.43 9.29
N PRO A 125 -0.61 3.84 10.14
CA PRO A 125 -1.97 3.31 10.15
C PRO A 125 -2.71 3.59 8.85
N MET A 126 -3.28 2.56 8.21
CA MET A 126 -3.90 2.68 6.90
C MET A 126 -5.24 1.94 6.81
N GLY A 127 -6.28 2.63 6.34
CA GLY A 127 -7.52 2.01 5.89
C GLY A 127 -7.34 1.48 4.48
N TYR A 128 -7.55 0.19 4.28
CA TYR A 128 -7.38 -0.46 2.98
C TYR A 128 -8.71 -1.06 2.53
N VAL A 129 -9.20 -0.65 1.36
CA VAL A 129 -10.43 -1.18 0.77
C VAL A 129 -10.20 -1.68 -0.63
N ILE A 130 -10.90 -2.75 -0.96
CA ILE A 130 -10.76 -3.43 -2.24
C ILE A 130 -11.98 -3.11 -3.11
N VAL A 131 -11.71 -2.49 -4.25
CA VAL A 131 -12.65 -2.12 -5.31
C VAL A 131 -12.63 -3.21 -6.37
N GLU A 132 -13.76 -3.47 -7.01
CA GLU A 132 -13.83 -4.41 -8.13
C GLU A 132 -12.81 -4.08 -9.24
N PRO A 133 -12.15 -5.11 -9.80
CA PRO A 133 -12.39 -6.55 -9.60
C PRO A 133 -11.68 -7.18 -8.39
N GLY A 134 -10.83 -6.45 -7.68
CA GLY A 134 -10.13 -6.88 -6.45
C GLY A 134 -9.06 -7.95 -6.64
N MET A 135 -9.09 -8.70 -7.74
CA MET A 135 -8.10 -9.71 -8.13
C MET A 135 -7.74 -10.65 -6.96
N LYS A 136 -6.46 -11.07 -6.89
CA LYS A 136 -6.02 -12.05 -5.88
C LYS A 136 -6.17 -11.57 -4.44
N VAL A 137 -5.99 -10.26 -4.19
CA VAL A 137 -6.10 -9.71 -2.85
C VAL A 137 -7.55 -9.73 -2.35
N GLY A 138 -8.54 -9.50 -3.23
CA GLY A 138 -9.96 -9.67 -2.92
C GLY A 138 -10.31 -11.10 -2.52
N GLU A 139 -9.81 -12.09 -3.28
CA GLU A 139 -10.01 -13.52 -2.97
C GLU A 139 -9.40 -13.91 -1.63
N VAL A 140 -8.11 -13.63 -1.42
CA VAL A 140 -7.35 -14.06 -0.22
C VAL A 140 -7.94 -13.45 1.04
N SER A 141 -8.39 -12.20 0.95
CA SER A 141 -8.96 -11.47 2.08
C SER A 141 -10.46 -11.72 2.28
N ASN A 142 -11.13 -12.48 1.41
CA ASN A 142 -12.59 -12.65 1.42
C ASN A 142 -13.32 -11.28 1.48
N ALA A 143 -12.95 -10.37 0.58
CA ALA A 143 -13.47 -9.01 0.59
C ALA A 143 -14.85 -8.90 -0.04
N ASN A 144 -15.73 -8.15 0.62
CA ASN A 144 -16.94 -7.62 0.01
C ASN A 144 -16.56 -6.42 -0.87
N LEU A 145 -16.21 -6.71 -2.12
CA LEU A 145 -15.67 -5.71 -3.06
C LEU A 145 -16.62 -4.51 -3.18
N ILE A 146 -16.04 -3.31 -3.26
CA ILE A 146 -16.81 -2.10 -3.55
C ILE A 146 -17.08 -2.06 -5.06
N PRO A 147 -18.35 -2.01 -5.50
CA PRO A 147 -18.68 -1.86 -6.90
C PRO A 147 -18.11 -0.57 -7.49
N ARG A 148 -17.64 -0.62 -8.74
CA ARG A 148 -16.94 0.52 -9.38
C ARG A 148 -17.81 1.78 -9.49
N ASP A 149 -19.13 1.62 -9.58
CA ASP A 149 -20.10 2.72 -9.64
C ASP A 149 -20.62 3.18 -8.26
N ASN A 150 -20.30 2.46 -7.19
CA ASN A 150 -20.75 2.78 -5.83
C ASN A 150 -19.74 3.68 -5.09
N HIS A 151 -19.59 4.91 -5.57
CA HIS A 151 -18.66 5.88 -4.98
C HIS A 151 -19.01 6.24 -3.52
N GLN A 152 -20.30 6.27 -3.18
CA GLN A 152 -20.76 6.60 -1.82
C GLN A 152 -20.26 5.59 -0.79
N LEU A 153 -20.21 4.31 -1.14
CA LEU A 153 -19.66 3.29 -0.25
C LEU A 153 -18.16 3.49 -0.02
N ALA A 154 -17.38 3.82 -1.06
CA ALA A 154 -15.96 4.16 -0.92
C ALA A 154 -15.74 5.37 -0.01
N VAL A 155 -16.55 6.42 -0.16
CA VAL A 155 -16.52 7.61 0.71
C VAL A 155 -16.84 7.23 2.16
N ALA A 156 -17.85 6.39 2.38
CA ALA A 156 -18.22 5.94 3.73
C ALA A 156 -17.08 5.20 4.43
N TYR A 157 -16.37 4.30 3.72
CA TYR A 157 -15.18 3.64 4.27
C TYR A 157 -14.04 4.61 4.54
N ALA A 158 -13.80 5.58 3.66
CA ALA A 158 -12.74 6.58 3.84
C ALA A 158 -12.98 7.43 5.09
N LEU A 159 -14.22 7.90 5.28
CA LEU A 159 -14.63 8.63 6.47
C LEU A 159 -14.52 7.78 7.73
N ALA A 160 -14.95 6.52 7.67
CA ALA A 160 -14.81 5.59 8.80
C ALA A 160 -13.34 5.39 9.19
N ALA A 161 -12.46 5.15 8.22
CA ALA A 161 -11.02 5.03 8.44
C ALA A 161 -10.45 6.28 9.13
N GLN A 162 -10.77 7.47 8.62
CA GLN A 162 -10.36 8.75 9.20
C GLN A 162 -10.85 8.91 10.64
N TYR A 163 -12.13 8.65 10.90
CA TYR A 163 -12.71 8.80 12.25
C TYR A 163 -12.20 7.76 13.25
N MET A 164 -11.72 6.61 12.76
CA MET A 164 -11.02 5.61 13.56
C MET A 164 -9.55 5.98 13.82
N GLY A 165 -9.07 7.12 13.31
CA GLY A 165 -7.70 7.60 13.49
C GLY A 165 -6.69 6.96 12.55
N MET A 166 -7.13 6.34 11.45
CA MET A 166 -6.21 5.91 10.39
C MET A 166 -5.65 7.14 9.68
N GLU A 167 -4.36 7.08 9.36
CA GLU A 167 -3.63 8.24 8.85
C GLU A 167 -3.51 8.24 7.33
N LEU A 168 -3.78 7.10 6.69
CA LEU A 168 -3.82 6.92 5.25
C LEU A 168 -5.09 6.15 4.86
N PHE A 169 -5.59 6.39 3.65
CA PHE A 169 -6.63 5.57 3.05
C PHE A 169 -6.20 5.08 1.66
N TYR A 170 -6.45 3.81 1.35
CA TYR A 170 -5.98 3.16 0.14
C TYR A 170 -7.16 2.52 -0.61
N LEU A 171 -7.34 2.90 -1.87
CA LEU A 171 -8.25 2.27 -2.82
C LEU A 171 -7.48 1.27 -3.70
N GLU A 172 -7.78 -0.02 -3.58
CA GLU A 172 -7.12 -1.08 -4.34
C GLU A 172 -8.06 -1.71 -5.37
N ALA A 173 -7.73 -1.64 -6.67
CA ALA A 173 -8.46 -2.38 -7.72
C ALA A 173 -7.99 -3.84 -7.89
N GLY A 174 -6.84 -4.19 -7.32
CA GLY A 174 -6.18 -5.48 -7.39
C GLY A 174 -4.96 -5.43 -8.32
N SER A 175 -3.83 -6.00 -7.88
CA SER A 175 -2.66 -6.21 -8.74
C SER A 175 -3.06 -6.99 -9.98
N GLY A 176 -2.77 -6.42 -11.16
CA GLY A 176 -3.16 -7.00 -12.44
C GLY A 176 -4.57 -6.66 -12.90
N SER A 177 -5.35 -5.86 -12.16
CA SER A 177 -6.65 -5.36 -12.61
C SER A 177 -6.57 -4.77 -14.03
N PRO A 178 -7.53 -5.02 -14.94
CA PRO A 178 -7.51 -4.48 -16.29
C PRO A 178 -7.68 -2.96 -16.33
N GLN A 179 -8.18 -2.34 -15.25
CA GLN A 179 -8.38 -0.91 -15.14
C GLN A 179 -8.03 -0.43 -13.72
N PRO A 180 -7.54 0.80 -13.56
CA PRO A 180 -7.44 1.46 -12.26
C PRO A 180 -8.79 1.60 -11.54
N VAL A 181 -8.76 2.07 -10.30
CA VAL A 181 -9.96 2.56 -9.60
C VAL A 181 -10.58 3.72 -10.41
N PRO A 182 -11.91 3.82 -10.56
CA PRO A 182 -12.52 4.90 -11.34
C PRO A 182 -12.14 6.30 -10.83
N GLU A 183 -11.76 7.20 -11.74
CA GLU A 183 -11.41 8.59 -11.41
C GLU A 183 -12.52 9.31 -10.63
N THR A 184 -13.77 9.03 -10.96
CA THR A 184 -14.94 9.56 -10.25
C THR A 184 -14.98 9.11 -8.80
N MET A 185 -14.62 7.86 -8.51
CA MET A 185 -14.51 7.35 -7.15
C MET A 185 -13.37 8.03 -6.39
N VAL A 186 -12.19 8.13 -7.00
CA VAL A 186 -11.01 8.79 -6.41
C VAL A 186 -11.35 10.24 -6.04
N ARG A 187 -11.99 10.98 -6.96
CA ARG A 187 -12.39 12.37 -6.77
C ARG A 187 -13.41 12.54 -5.65
N GLU A 188 -14.41 11.67 -5.57
CA GLU A 188 -15.40 11.73 -4.52
C GLU A 188 -14.81 11.41 -3.15
N VAL A 189 -13.92 10.41 -3.05
CA VAL A 189 -13.20 10.12 -1.81
C VAL A 189 -12.35 11.31 -1.39
N LYS A 190 -11.53 11.85 -2.31
CA LYS A 190 -10.61 12.96 -2.01
C LYS A 190 -11.32 14.21 -1.49
N LYS A 191 -12.51 14.54 -2.01
CA LYS A 191 -13.31 15.69 -1.56
C LYS A 191 -13.80 15.57 -0.11
N ASN A 192 -13.94 14.35 0.40
CA ASN A 192 -14.61 14.08 1.68
C ASN A 192 -13.66 13.77 2.84
N VAL A 193 -12.38 13.49 2.58
CA VAL A 193 -11.39 13.18 3.63
C VAL A 193 -10.21 14.14 3.62
N SER A 194 -9.61 14.35 4.79
CA SER A 194 -8.39 15.15 4.97
C SER A 194 -7.12 14.31 5.08
N ILE A 195 -7.26 12.99 5.28
CA ILE A 195 -6.12 12.06 5.27
C ILE A 195 -5.67 11.78 3.83
N PRO A 196 -4.36 11.51 3.59
CA PRO A 196 -3.87 11.14 2.27
C PRO A 196 -4.56 9.92 1.69
N LEU A 197 -4.82 10.00 0.38
CA LEU A 197 -5.41 8.96 -0.44
C LEU A 197 -4.31 8.31 -1.29
N ILE A 198 -4.23 6.99 -1.26
CA ILE A 198 -3.39 6.18 -2.13
C ILE A 198 -4.31 5.36 -3.04
N VAL A 199 -3.92 5.21 -4.30
CA VAL A 199 -4.66 4.43 -5.29
C VAL A 199 -3.70 3.43 -5.91
N GLY A 200 -4.11 2.17 -5.96
CA GLY A 200 -3.32 1.10 -6.56
C GLY A 200 -4.16 0.07 -7.29
N GLY A 201 -3.46 -0.78 -8.04
CA GLY A 201 -4.05 -1.78 -8.91
C GLY A 201 -4.41 -1.23 -10.28
N GLY A 202 -3.96 -1.92 -11.33
CA GLY A 202 -4.36 -1.66 -12.71
C GLY A 202 -3.79 -0.40 -13.38
N ILE A 203 -2.89 0.35 -12.74
CA ILE A 203 -2.16 1.48 -13.37
C ILE A 203 -0.94 0.92 -14.09
N ARG A 204 -0.96 0.96 -15.43
CA ARG A 204 0.11 0.43 -16.31
C ARG A 204 0.67 1.48 -17.25
N GLU A 205 -0.16 2.41 -17.69
CA GLU A 205 0.22 3.44 -18.66
C GLU A 205 0.38 4.82 -18.00
N PRO A 206 1.27 5.69 -18.51
CA PRO A 206 1.46 7.04 -17.98
C PRO A 206 0.16 7.85 -17.93
N GLU A 207 -0.71 7.70 -18.92
CA GLU A 207 -1.99 8.41 -19.01
C GLU A 207 -2.92 8.02 -17.87
N GLU A 208 -2.93 6.75 -17.45
CA GLU A 208 -3.71 6.27 -16.32
C GLU A 208 -3.20 6.87 -15.01
N ALA A 209 -1.88 6.93 -14.83
CA ALA A 209 -1.27 7.57 -13.65
C ALA A 209 -1.61 9.07 -13.58
N VAL A 210 -1.57 9.77 -14.71
CA VAL A 210 -1.96 11.19 -14.81
C VAL A 210 -3.45 11.38 -14.52
N ALA A 211 -4.31 10.51 -15.04
CA ALA A 211 -5.75 10.56 -14.80
C ALA A 211 -6.09 10.38 -13.32
N ILE A 212 -5.51 9.38 -12.66
CA ILE A 212 -5.66 9.15 -11.21
C ILE A 212 -5.14 10.34 -10.41
N LYS A 213 -3.94 10.84 -10.73
CA LYS A 213 -3.36 12.02 -10.08
C LYS A 213 -4.28 13.26 -10.20
N ASN A 214 -4.90 13.47 -11.36
CA ASN A 214 -5.79 14.60 -11.60
C ASN A 214 -7.17 14.43 -10.93
N ALA A 215 -7.50 13.21 -10.49
CA ALA A 215 -8.73 12.94 -9.77
C ALA A 215 -8.64 13.31 -8.29
N GLY A 216 -7.46 13.25 -7.65
CA GLY A 216 -7.26 13.64 -6.25
C GLY A 216 -5.98 13.10 -5.61
#